data_AF-A0A506YBW0-F1
#
_entry.id   AF-A0A506YBW0-F1
#
_cell.length_a   1.000
_cell.length_b   1.000
_cell.length_c   1.000
_cell.angle_alpha   90.00
_cell.angle_beta   90.00
_cell.angle_gamma   90.00
#
_symmetry.space_group_name_H-M   'P 1'
#
loop_
_entity.id
_entity.type
_entity.pdbx_description
1 polymer ?
#
loop_
_entity_poly.entity_id
_entity_poly.type
_entity_poly.pdbx_seq_one_letter_code
_entity_poly.pdbx_strand_id
1 'polypeptide(L)'
;MSFNVDLAQFEVANQSLTSSCQEVEQILQNIYDTIRPMGEAQWGRSLPVWGELQQRWNSEYQEVQQAGVNIKNAAHRVREEFFDGDVRGAAVFS
;
A
#
# COMPACT_ATOMS: atom_id res chain seq x y z
N MET A 1 25.05 21.04 -20.86
CA MET A 1 24.70 19.61 -20.66
C MET A 1 23.34 19.62 -20.01
N SER A 2 22.29 19.01 -20.59
CA SER A 2 20.98 18.91 -19.93
C SER A 2 20.97 17.61 -19.16
N PHE A 3 20.89 17.71 -17.84
CA PHE A 3 20.39 16.61 -17.03
C PHE A 3 18.87 16.60 -17.24
N ASN A 4 18.34 15.43 -17.61
CA ASN A 4 16.91 15.24 -17.75
C ASN A 4 16.66 13.77 -17.41
N VAL A 5 16.21 13.52 -16.18
CA VAL A 5 15.77 12.17 -15.77
C VAL A 5 14.41 11.95 -16.43
N ASP A 6 14.27 10.86 -17.20
CA ASP A 6 12.99 10.48 -17.79
C ASP A 6 11.99 10.08 -16.69
N LEU A 7 11.19 11.05 -16.23
CA LEU A 7 10.18 10.86 -15.20
C LEU A 7 8.97 10.07 -15.71
N ALA A 8 8.81 9.88 -17.02
CA ALA A 8 7.67 9.14 -17.57
C ALA A 8 7.73 7.67 -17.15
N GLN A 9 8.92 7.07 -17.10
CA GLN A 9 9.10 5.69 -16.61
C GLN A 9 8.79 5.57 -15.11
N PHE A 10 9.12 6.60 -14.32
CA PHE A 10 8.76 6.68 -12.91
C PHE A 10 7.24 6.81 -12.72
N GLU A 11 6.55 7.59 -13.55
CA GLU A 11 5.10 7.70 -13.52
C GLU A 11 4.41 6.38 -13.82
N VAL A 12 4.87 5.67 -14.86
CA VAL A 12 4.36 4.34 -15.21
C VAL A 12 4.60 3.34 -14.07
N ALA A 13 5.80 3.35 -13.47
CA ALA A 13 6.11 2.48 -12.34
C ALA A 13 5.24 2.79 -11.11
N ASN A 14 5.04 4.07 -10.79
CA ASN A 14 4.18 4.50 -9.67
C ASN A 14 2.71 4.18 -9.91
N GLN A 15 2.22 4.33 -11.14
CA GLN A 15 0.86 3.89 -11.52
C GLN A 15 0.71 2.38 -11.34
N SER A 16 1.65 1.59 -11.86
CA SER A 16 1.62 0.13 -11.71
C SER A 16 1.65 -0.29 -10.23
N LEU A 17 2.50 0.34 -9.42
CA LEU A 17 2.57 0.09 -7.99
C LEU A 17 1.26 0.43 -7.28
N THR A 18 0.63 1.55 -7.64
CA THR A 18 -0.65 1.98 -7.09
C THR A 18 -1.74 0.96 -7.41
N SER A 19 -1.83 0.51 -8.67
CA SER A 19 -2.77 -0.52 -9.10
C SER A 19 -2.56 -1.84 -8.36
N SER A 20 -1.32 -2.32 -8.23
CA SER A 20 -1.03 -3.55 -7.48
C SER A 20 -1.40 -3.43 -6.01
N CYS A 21 -1.17 -2.27 -5.37
CA CYS A 21 -1.63 -2.05 -4.00
C CYS A 21 -3.16 -2.06 -3.88
N GLN A 22 -3.88 -1.48 -4.84
CA GLN A 22 -5.35 -1.53 -4.88
C GLN A 22 -5.88 -2.94 -5.05
N GLU A 23 -5.24 -3.76 -5.89
CA GLU A 23 -5.59 -5.18 -6.04
C GLU A 23 -5.41 -5.95 -4.72
N VAL A 24 -4.31 -5.71 -4.01
CA VAL A 24 -4.07 -6.32 -2.68
C VAL A 24 -5.12 -5.85 -1.67
N GLU A 25 -5.42 -4.54 -1.62
CA GLU A 25 -6.48 -3.98 -0.76
C GLU A 25 -7.84 -4.65 -1.05
N GLN A 26 -8.18 -4.86 -2.32
CA GLN A 26 -9.42 -5.51 -2.72
C GLN A 26 -9.46 -7.00 -2.31
N ILE A 27 -8.36 -7.73 -2.49
CA ILE A 27 -8.26 -9.14 -2.06
C ILE A 27 -8.46 -9.23 -0.54
N LEU A 28 -7.79 -8.38 0.23
CA LEU A 28 -7.91 -8.34 1.68
C LEU A 28 -9.33 -8.00 2.12
N GLN A 29 -9.98 -7.04 1.45
CA GLN A 29 -11.36 -6.69 1.71
C GLN A 29 -12.31 -7.87 1.45
N ASN A 30 -12.13 -8.58 0.34
CA ASN A 30 -12.92 -9.76 0.01
C ASN A 30 -12.77 -10.87 1.06
N ILE A 31 -11.55 -11.09 1.56
CA ILE A 31 -11.30 -12.06 2.64
C ILE A 31 -11.98 -11.59 3.93
N TYR A 32 -11.84 -10.31 4.29
CA TYR A 32 -12.51 -9.73 5.47
C TYR A 32 -14.02 -9.91 5.39
N ASP A 33 -14.64 -9.59 4.25
CA ASP A 33 -16.09 -9.72 4.04
C ASP A 33 -16.57 -11.18 4.07
N THR A 34 -15.70 -12.13 3.69
CA THR A 34 -15.98 -13.57 3.80
C THR A 34 -15.92 -14.05 5.25
N ILE A 35 -14.94 -13.58 6.02
CA ILE A 35 -14.69 -14.01 7.40
C ILE A 35 -15.69 -13.35 8.35
N ARG A 36 -16.02 -12.06 8.16
CA ARG A 36 -16.90 -11.28 9.04
C ARG A 36 -18.22 -11.98 9.42
N PRO A 37 -19.01 -12.56 8.49
CA PRO A 37 -20.26 -13.24 8.83
C PRO A 37 -20.07 -14.61 9.48
N MET A 38 -18.88 -15.22 9.45
CA MET A 38 -18.65 -16.51 10.12
C MET A 38 -18.80 -16.43 11.65
N GLY A 39 -18.69 -15.23 12.24
CA GLY A 39 -18.98 -15.00 13.66
C GLY A 39 -20.46 -15.13 14.03
N GLU A 40 -21.37 -14.89 13.08
CA GLU A 40 -22.81 -15.09 13.28
C GLU A 40 -23.21 -16.57 13.24
N ALA A 41 -22.34 -17.44 12.68
CA ALA A 41 -22.59 -18.87 12.54
C ALA A 41 -22.23 -19.70 13.79
N GLN A 42 -21.86 -19.08 14.92
CA GLN A 42 -21.22 -19.77 16.03
C GLN A 42 -22.16 -20.10 17.18
N TRP A 43 -22.67 -21.33 17.15
CA TRP A 43 -23.31 -21.96 18.29
C TRP A 43 -22.28 -22.87 18.98
N GLY A 44 -22.10 -22.73 20.31
CA GLY A 44 -21.32 -23.66 21.13
C GLY A 44 -19.94 -23.16 21.62
N ARG A 45 -19.01 -24.09 21.86
CA ARG A 45 -17.70 -23.87 22.54
C ARG A 45 -16.66 -23.07 21.72
N SER A 46 -16.93 -22.76 20.45
CA SER A 46 -16.01 -22.09 19.51
C SER A 46 -16.05 -20.55 19.58
N LEU A 47 -17.10 -19.98 20.19
CA LEU A 47 -17.30 -18.53 20.34
C LEU A 47 -16.09 -17.76 20.88
N PRO A 48 -15.39 -18.23 21.94
CA PRO A 48 -14.22 -17.52 22.49
C PRO A 48 -13.03 -17.51 21.51
N VAL A 49 -12.77 -18.65 20.85
CA VAL A 49 -11.63 -18.82 19.93
C VAL A 49 -11.81 -17.93 18.70
N TRP A 50 -13.04 -17.75 18.24
CA TRP A 50 -13.33 -16.88 17.12
C TRP A 50 -13.09 -15.41 17.41
N GLY A 51 -13.49 -14.92 18.59
CA GLY A 51 -13.26 -13.53 18.98
C GLY A 51 -11.77 -13.18 18.93
N GLU A 52 -10.91 -14.07 19.43
CA GLU A 52 -9.46 -13.92 19.37
C GLU A 52 -8.93 -13.94 17.92
N LEU A 53 -9.39 -14.88 17.10
CA LEU A 53 -8.98 -14.97 15.69
C LEU A 53 -9.43 -13.74 14.89
N GLN A 54 -10.65 -13.24 15.13
CA GLN A 54 -11.18 -12.06 14.48
C GLN A 54 -10.41 -10.79 14.90
N GLN A 55 -10.08 -10.64 16.19
CA GLN A 55 -9.23 -9.54 16.65
C GLN A 55 -7.84 -9.59 16.01
N ARG A 56 -7.22 -10.77 15.96
CA ARG A 56 -5.92 -10.95 15.32
C ARG A 56 -5.97 -10.61 13.84
N TRP A 57 -6.97 -11.11 13.12
CA TRP A 57 -7.20 -10.77 11.71
C TRP A 57 -7.33 -9.27 11.49
N ASN A 58 -8.13 -8.58 12.33
CA ASN A 58 -8.31 -7.13 12.22
C ASN A 58 -7.00 -6.35 12.40
N SER A 59 -6.15 -6.78 13.34
CA SER A 59 -4.84 -6.18 13.58
C SER A 59 -3.92 -6.37 12.38
N GLU A 60 -3.80 -7.61 11.88
CA GLU A 60 -2.96 -7.94 10.73
C GLU A 60 -3.45 -7.23 9.46
N TYR A 61 -4.76 -7.12 9.27
CA TYR A 61 -5.37 -6.37 8.16
C TYR A 61 -4.99 -4.88 8.19
N GLN A 62 -5.06 -4.24 9.36
CA GLN A 62 -4.68 -2.83 9.52
C GLN A 62 -3.19 -2.60 9.26
N GLU A 63 -2.33 -3.51 9.71
CA GLU A 63 -0.88 -3.45 9.44
C GLU A 63 -0.58 -3.49 7.94
N VAL A 64 -1.23 -4.39 7.20
CA VAL A 64 -1.02 -4.49 5.75
C VAL A 64 -1.52 -3.26 5.02
N GLN A 65 -2.69 -2.70 5.40
CA GLN A 65 -3.15 -1.43 4.83
C GLN A 65 -2.16 -0.29 5.07
N GLN A 66 -1.64 -0.17 6.29
CA GLN A 66 -0.67 0.88 6.62
C GLN A 66 0.65 0.69 5.84
N ALA A 67 1.10 -0.56 5.67
CA ALA A 67 2.27 -0.87 4.85
C ALA A 67 2.07 -0.45 3.38
N GLY A 68 0.88 -0.70 2.80
CA GLY A 68 0.53 -0.26 1.46
C GLY A 68 0.58 1.26 1.30
N VAL A 69 0.04 2.01 2.26
CA VAL A 69 0.13 3.49 2.29
C VAL A 69 1.58 3.96 2.36
N ASN A 70 2.40 3.33 3.20
CA ASN A 70 3.81 3.68 3.35
C ASN A 70 4.61 3.46 2.05
N ILE A 71 4.34 2.35 1.35
CA ILE A 71 4.97 2.03 0.06
C ILE A 71 4.60 3.07 -1.00
N LYS A 72 3.31 3.42 -1.12
CA LYS A 72 2.83 4.48 -2.05
C LYS A 72 3.54 5.81 -1.75
N ASN A 73 3.60 6.21 -0.49
CA ASN A 73 4.25 7.45 -0.07
C ASN A 73 5.76 7.47 -0.34
N ALA A 74 6.45 6.35 -0.08
CA ALA A 74 7.88 6.23 -0.37
C ALA A 74 8.15 6.37 -1.88
N ALA A 75 7.33 5.76 -2.72
CA ALA A 75 7.46 5.85 -4.18
C ALA A 75 7.25 7.29 -4.71
N HIS A 76 6.33 8.05 -4.09
CA HIS A 76 6.17 9.48 -4.39
C HIS A 76 7.40 10.30 -3.97
N ARG A 77 7.94 10.08 -2.77
CA ARG A 77 9.13 10.79 -2.30
C ARG A 77 10.35 10.55 -3.16
N VAL A 78 10.56 9.32 -3.63
CA VAL A 78 11.67 9.02 -4.55
C VAL A 78 11.59 9.89 -5.81
N ARG A 79 10.39 10.04 -6.39
CA ARG A 79 10.18 10.92 -7.55
C ARG A 79 10.52 12.38 -7.23
N GLU A 80 10.05 12.90 -6.09
CA GLU A 80 10.33 14.27 -5.66
C GLU A 80 11.83 14.52 -5.51
N GLU A 81 12.55 13.58 -4.88
CA GLU A 81 13.99 13.73 -4.65
C GLU A 81 14.80 13.74 -5.96
N PHE A 82 14.43 12.91 -6.93
CA PHE A 82 15.05 12.93 -8.26
C PHE A 82 14.76 14.24 -9.02
N PHE A 83 13.54 14.77 -8.92
CA PHE A 83 13.17 16.05 -9.52
C PHE A 83 13.94 17.22 -8.89
N ASP A 84 14.01 17.28 -7.57
CA ASP A 84 14.77 18.30 -6.84
C ASP A 84 16.27 18.23 -7.16
N GLY A 85 16.81 17.02 -7.28
CA GLY A 85 18.19 16.80 -7.71
C GLY A 85 18.47 17.37 -9.10
N ASP A 86 17.54 17.20 -10.04
CA ASP A 86 17.66 17.71 -11.41
C ASP A 86 17.63 19.25 -11.44
N VAL A 87 16.69 19.87 -10.72
CA VAL A 87 16.60 21.34 -10.60
C VAL A 87 17.89 21.93 -10.03
N ARG A 88 18.44 21.31 -8.97
CA ARG A 88 19.71 21.76 -8.38
C ARG A 88 20.89 21.54 -9.32
N GLY A 89 20.92 20.41 -10.03
CA GLY A 89 21.95 20.12 -11.03
C GLY A 89 21.94 21.15 -12.16
N ALA A 90 20.76 21.45 -12.71
CA ALA A 90 20.58 22.45 -13.75
C ALA A 90 21.08 23.84 -13.33
N ALA A 91 20.86 24.24 -12.07
CA ALA A 91 21.32 25.52 -11.54
C ALA A 91 22.84 25.64 -11.34
N VAL A 92 23.57 24.52 -11.21
CA VAL A 92 25.03 24.52 -11.08
C VAL A 92 25.72 24.57 -12.46
N PHE A 93 25.08 24.01 -13.49
CA PHE A 93 25.62 23.95 -14.85
C PHE A 93 25.09 25.04 -15.79
N SER A 94 24.29 25.98 -15.27
CA SER A 94 23.88 27.24 -15.93
C SER A 94 24.86 28.37 -15.64
#